data_AF-A0A9Q6F8M0-F1
#
_entry.id   AF-A0A9Q6F8M0-F1
#
_cell.length_a   1.000
_cell.length_b   1.000
_cell.length_c   1.000
_cell.angle_alpha   90.00
_cell.angle_beta   90.00
_cell.angle_gamma   90.00
#
_symmetry.space_group_name_H-M   'P 1'
#
loop_
_entity.id
_entity.type
_entity.pdbx_description
1 polymer ?
#
loop_
_entity_poly.entity_id
_entity_poly.type
_entity_poly.pdbx_seq_one_letter_code
_entity_poly.pdbx_strand_id
1 'polypeptide(L)'
;MKIEMEFQGLKELMKAFEDAASDEDIKEVNQKIVKQSEPVVKNIMSGKIPKSADIKLSGRGFGSKSSVTSHAADSIPLGAVKVKDTGASADVGWEKSDNSEHFYVKFINWGTIYRPPQEFIYATGREADAELQKIAEQEYQSYLDNTLK
;
A
#
# COMPACT_ATOMS: atom_id res chain seq x y z
N MET A 1 38.45 17.43 -6.38
CA MET A 1 38.00 17.18 -5.00
C MET A 1 36.60 16.62 -5.09
N LYS A 2 36.37 15.41 -4.57
CA LYS A 2 35.06 14.74 -4.61
C LYS A 2 34.53 14.73 -3.18
N ILE A 3 33.42 15.41 -2.95
CA ILE A 3 32.70 15.39 -1.67
C ILE A 3 31.50 14.48 -1.90
N GLU A 4 31.46 13.37 -1.19
CA GLU A 4 30.34 12.42 -1.20
C GLU A 4 29.65 12.51 0.17
N MET A 5 28.32 12.66 0.15
CA MET A 5 27.46 12.72 1.32
C MET A 5 26.44 11.59 1.17
N GLU A 6 26.51 10.58 2.05
CA GLU A 6 25.46 9.55 2.17
C GLU A 6 24.43 10.01 3.18
N PHE A 7 23.18 10.17 2.75
CA PHE A 7 22.06 10.47 3.63
C PHE A 7 21.51 9.16 4.22
N GLN A 8 21.85 8.87 5.48
CA GLN A 8 21.37 7.69 6.23
C GLN A 8 20.23 8.02 7.22
N GLY A 9 19.60 9.19 7.11
CA GLY A 9 18.73 9.78 8.13
C GLY A 9 17.64 8.86 8.67
N LEU A 10 16.84 8.22 7.81
CA LEU A 10 15.78 7.31 8.25
C LEU A 10 16.34 6.08 8.99
N LYS A 11 17.49 5.55 8.58
CA LYS A 11 18.09 4.37 9.22
C LYS A 11 18.62 4.71 10.62
N GLU A 12 19.25 5.87 10.77
CA GLU A 12 19.71 6.38 12.06
C GLU A 12 18.54 6.70 12.99
N LEU A 13 17.48 7.30 12.44
CA LEU A 13 16.24 7.59 13.16
C LEU A 13 15.54 6.33 13.65
N MET A 14 15.41 5.32 12.79
CA MET A 14 14.82 4.02 13.14
C MET A 14 15.62 3.35 14.26
N LYS A 15 16.95 3.40 14.19
CA LYS A 15 17.81 2.86 15.25
C LYS A 15 17.62 3.61 16.57
N ALA A 16 17.63 4.94 16.55
CA ALA A 16 17.41 5.74 17.75
C ALA A 16 16.02 5.46 18.37
N PHE A 17 15.01 5.27 17.52
CA PHE A 17 13.68 4.86 17.92
C PHE A 17 13.68 3.47 18.59
N GLU A 18 14.29 2.45 17.96
CA GLU A 18 14.39 1.09 18.52
C GLU A 18 15.18 1.06 19.83
N ASP A 19 16.23 1.88 19.97
CA ASP A 19 17.02 1.97 21.20
C ASP A 19 16.25 2.65 22.36
N ALA A 20 15.26 3.50 22.06
CA ALA A 20 14.51 4.27 23.04
C ALA A 20 13.12 3.69 23.36
N ALA A 21 12.58 2.83 22.50
CA ALA A 21 11.22 2.31 22.57
C ALA A 21 11.15 0.90 23.15
N SER A 22 10.03 0.57 23.82
CA SER A 22 9.71 -0.83 24.14
C SER A 22 9.21 -1.59 22.91
N ASP A 23 9.25 -2.93 22.95
CA ASP A 23 8.67 -3.76 21.87
C ASP A 23 7.19 -3.45 21.64
N GLU A 24 6.44 -3.12 22.69
CA GLU A 24 5.04 -2.68 22.62
C GLU A 24 4.90 -1.36 21.86
N ASP A 25 5.73 -0.36 22.18
CA ASP A 25 5.73 0.92 21.49
C ASP A 25 6.11 0.78 20.01
N ILE A 26 7.10 -0.06 19.71
CA ILE A 26 7.53 -0.36 18.33
C ILE A 26 6.36 -0.93 17.53
N LYS A 27 5.62 -1.88 18.11
CA LYS A 27 4.42 -2.46 17.47
C LYS A 27 3.37 -1.40 17.19
N GLU A 28 3.07 -0.54 18.16
CA GLU A 28 2.04 0.50 18.03
C GLU A 28 2.40 1.53 16.95
N VAL A 29 3.64 2.02 16.96
CA VAL A 29 4.13 2.98 15.97
C VAL A 29 4.16 2.35 14.58
N ASN A 30 4.69 1.14 14.42
CA ASN A 30 4.70 0.46 13.12
C ASN A 30 3.28 0.17 12.61
N GLN A 31 2.37 -0.21 13.49
CA GLN A 31 0.96 -0.37 13.12
C GLN A 31 0.34 0.96 12.65
N LYS A 32 0.66 2.07 13.32
CA LYS A 32 0.20 3.41 12.94
C LYS A 32 0.74 3.85 11.58
N ILE A 33 2.03 3.62 11.31
CA ILE A 33 2.67 3.87 10.01
C ILE A 33 1.94 3.11 8.91
N VAL A 34 1.68 1.81 9.09
CA VAL A 34 0.99 0.99 8.08
C VAL A 34 -0.43 1.50 7.83
N LYS A 35 -1.21 1.81 8.88
CA LYS A 35 -2.57 2.38 8.74
C LYS A 35 -2.59 3.69 7.96
N GLN A 36 -1.59 4.54 8.13
CA GLN A 36 -1.46 5.79 7.37
C GLN A 36 -0.99 5.57 5.93
N SER A 37 -0.20 4.52 5.70
CA SER A 37 0.34 4.16 4.39
C SER A 37 -0.70 3.56 3.45
N GLU A 38 -1.63 2.74 3.97
CA GLU A 38 -2.70 2.11 3.19
C GLU A 38 -3.49 3.07 2.28
N PRO A 39 -4.03 4.21 2.76
CA PRO A 39 -4.79 5.13 1.91
C PRO A 39 -3.91 5.81 0.84
N VAL A 40 -2.62 6.03 1.11
CA VAL A 40 -1.68 6.59 0.12
C VAL A 40 -1.55 5.62 -1.06
N VAL A 41 -1.23 4.36 -0.77
CA VAL A 41 -1.11 3.30 -1.79
C VAL A 41 -2.43 3.12 -2.54
N LYS A 42 -3.57 3.14 -1.83
CA LYS A 42 -4.90 3.06 -2.44
C LYS A 42 -5.15 4.18 -3.44
N ASN A 43 -4.84 5.43 -3.08
CA ASN A 43 -5.09 6.59 -3.93
C ASN A 43 -4.26 6.54 -5.22
N ILE A 44 -2.98 6.20 -5.10
CA ILE A 44 -2.09 6.05 -6.26
C ILE A 44 -2.58 4.89 -7.15
N MET A 45 -2.95 3.76 -6.55
CA MET A 45 -3.44 2.59 -7.28
C MET A 45 -4.76 2.89 -8.02
N SER A 46 -5.66 3.66 -7.41
CA SER A 46 -6.93 4.09 -8.02
C SER A 46 -6.71 4.80 -9.34
N GLY A 47 -5.69 5.67 -9.41
CA GLY A 47 -5.34 6.39 -10.64
C GLY A 47 -4.76 5.52 -11.76
N LYS A 48 -4.33 4.28 -11.46
CA LYS A 48 -3.74 3.36 -12.44
C LYS A 48 -4.71 2.30 -12.94
N ILE A 49 -5.81 2.05 -12.23
CA ILE A 49 -6.79 1.04 -12.62
C ILE A 49 -7.64 1.59 -13.78
N PRO A 50 -7.77 0.85 -14.90
CA PRO A 50 -8.63 1.25 -15.99
C PRO A 50 -10.08 1.47 -15.52
N LYS A 51 -10.63 2.66 -15.81
CA LYS A 51 -11.99 3.04 -15.43
C LYS A 51 -12.80 3.41 -16.66
N SER A 52 -13.87 2.65 -16.92
CA SER A 52 -14.83 2.94 -18.00
C SER A 52 -15.68 4.16 -17.63
N ALA A 53 -16.11 4.93 -18.64
CA ALA A 53 -17.11 5.99 -18.44
C ALA A 53 -18.51 5.45 -18.14
N ASP A 54 -18.83 4.24 -18.61
CA ASP A 54 -20.08 3.53 -18.30
C ASP A 54 -19.76 2.28 -17.45
N ILE A 55 -20.27 2.28 -16.22
CA ILE A 55 -20.13 1.16 -15.27
C ILE A 55 -20.80 -0.13 -15.77
N LYS A 56 -21.83 -0.03 -16.62
CA LYS A 56 -22.51 -1.21 -17.20
C LYS A 56 -21.59 -2.03 -18.11
N LEU A 57 -20.51 -1.43 -18.60
CA LEU A 57 -19.46 -2.10 -19.38
C LEU A 57 -18.35 -2.70 -18.50
N SER A 58 -18.40 -2.47 -17.18
CA SER A 58 -17.46 -3.04 -16.22
C SER A 58 -17.93 -4.43 -15.76
N GLY A 59 -17.02 -5.24 -15.23
CA GLY A 59 -17.32 -6.59 -14.74
C GLY A 59 -17.04 -7.71 -15.76
N ARG A 60 -17.70 -8.86 -15.59
CA ARG A 60 -17.31 -10.13 -16.22
C ARG A 60 -17.68 -10.26 -17.71
N GLY A 61 -18.53 -9.36 -18.22
CA GLY A 61 -18.93 -9.34 -19.65
C GLY A 61 -19.64 -10.60 -20.17
N PHE A 62 -20.05 -11.53 -19.31
CA PHE A 62 -20.76 -12.76 -19.67
C PHE A 62 -22.07 -12.87 -18.87
N GLY A 63 -23.20 -12.58 -19.54
CA GLY A 63 -24.56 -12.79 -19.02
C GLY A 63 -25.07 -11.72 -18.04
N SER A 64 -26.29 -11.93 -17.53
CA SER A 64 -27.08 -11.01 -16.66
C SER A 64 -26.48 -10.73 -15.28
N LYS A 65 -25.28 -11.26 -14.98
CA LYS A 65 -24.52 -11.02 -13.74
C LYS A 65 -23.25 -10.19 -13.97
N SER A 66 -23.20 -9.47 -15.10
CA SER A 66 -21.99 -8.74 -15.50
C SER A 66 -21.86 -7.36 -14.87
N SER A 67 -22.91 -6.81 -14.25
CA SER A 67 -22.85 -5.47 -13.66
C SER A 67 -22.19 -5.52 -12.27
N VAL A 68 -21.12 -4.76 -12.10
CA VAL A 68 -20.57 -4.41 -10.80
C VAL A 68 -21.34 -3.23 -10.19
N THR A 69 -21.40 -3.17 -8.87
CA THR A 69 -22.01 -2.11 -8.07
C THR A 69 -21.21 -0.82 -8.09
N SER A 70 -19.89 -0.92 -8.28
CA SER A 70 -18.93 0.20 -8.31
C SER A 70 -17.77 -0.10 -9.26
N HIS A 71 -16.94 0.89 -9.60
CA HIS A 71 -15.70 0.60 -10.33
C HIS A 71 -14.65 0.00 -9.41
N ALA A 72 -13.80 -0.89 -9.95
CA ALA A 72 -12.65 -1.43 -9.22
C ALA A 72 -11.74 -0.32 -8.66
N ALA A 73 -11.47 0.73 -9.46
CA ALA A 73 -10.67 1.88 -9.03
C ALA A 73 -11.21 2.55 -7.75
N ASP A 74 -12.52 2.48 -7.51
CA ASP A 74 -13.18 3.07 -6.34
C ASP A 74 -13.30 2.07 -5.17
N SER A 75 -13.03 0.79 -5.42
CA SER A 75 -13.32 -0.33 -4.50
C SER A 75 -12.09 -1.20 -4.22
N ILE A 76 -10.92 -0.56 -4.19
CA ILE A 76 -9.66 -1.21 -3.84
C ILE A 76 -9.74 -1.73 -2.40
N PRO A 77 -9.60 -3.05 -2.17
CA PRO A 77 -9.66 -3.62 -0.84
C PRO A 77 -8.42 -3.21 -0.03
N LEU A 78 -8.65 -2.92 1.24
CA LEU A 78 -7.62 -2.74 2.26
C LEU A 78 -7.68 -3.93 3.21
N GLY A 79 -6.58 -4.64 3.32
CA GLY A 79 -6.44 -5.76 4.25
C GLY A 79 -6.38 -5.28 5.69
N ALA A 80 -6.68 -6.17 6.64
CA ALA A 80 -6.42 -5.84 8.04
C ALA A 80 -4.91 -5.72 8.27
N VAL A 81 -4.50 -4.72 9.05
CA VAL A 81 -3.10 -4.60 9.49
C VAL A 81 -2.74 -5.78 10.39
N LYS A 82 -1.77 -6.57 9.97
CA LYS A 82 -1.21 -7.72 10.68
C LYS A 82 0.06 -7.27 11.40
N VAL A 83 0.16 -7.56 12.68
CA VAL A 83 1.37 -7.31 13.48
C VAL A 83 2.01 -8.66 13.79
N LYS A 84 3.32 -8.77 13.54
CA LYS A 84 4.11 -9.95 13.87
C LYS A 84 5.45 -9.48 14.45
N ASP A 85 5.75 -9.93 15.65
CA ASP A 85 6.89 -9.43 16.44
C ASP A 85 6.80 -7.90 16.54
N THR A 86 7.81 -7.15 16.12
CA THR A 86 7.79 -5.69 16.03
C THR A 86 7.32 -5.17 14.67
N GLY A 87 7.16 -6.04 13.67
CA GLY A 87 6.77 -5.67 12.31
C GLY A 87 5.25 -5.53 12.14
N ALA A 88 4.84 -4.60 11.28
CA ALA A 88 3.46 -4.46 10.83
C ALA A 88 3.37 -4.55 9.31
N SER A 89 2.31 -5.15 8.77
CA SER A 89 2.06 -5.23 7.34
C SER A 89 0.57 -5.21 7.03
N ALA A 90 0.23 -4.75 5.82
CA ALA A 90 -1.14 -4.79 5.31
C ALA A 90 -1.11 -5.02 3.79
N ASP A 91 -2.13 -5.72 3.31
CA ASP A 91 -2.31 -6.00 1.88
C ASP A 91 -3.20 -4.90 1.28
N VAL A 92 -2.73 -4.24 0.22
CA VAL A 92 -3.52 -3.22 -0.51
C VAL A 92 -3.79 -3.72 -1.93
N GLY A 93 -5.06 -3.84 -2.29
CA GLY A 93 -5.49 -4.38 -3.58
C GLY A 93 -5.75 -5.88 -3.54
N TRP A 94 -5.87 -6.48 -4.73
CA TRP A 94 -6.36 -7.85 -4.90
C TRP A 94 -5.23 -8.86 -4.94
N GLU A 95 -5.47 -10.03 -4.35
CA GLU A 95 -4.62 -11.20 -4.51
C GLU A 95 -4.98 -12.03 -5.76
N LYS A 96 -4.08 -12.91 -6.20
CA LYS A 96 -4.37 -13.84 -7.32
C LYS A 96 -5.52 -14.81 -7.01
N SER A 97 -5.65 -15.18 -5.73
CA SER A 97 -6.70 -16.04 -5.16
C SER A 97 -8.05 -15.34 -5.06
N ASP A 98 -8.12 -14.01 -5.22
CA ASP A 98 -9.35 -13.25 -5.01
C ASP A 98 -10.49 -13.72 -5.93
N ASN A 99 -11.68 -13.84 -5.34
CA ASN A 99 -12.94 -14.23 -5.95
C ASN A 99 -14.07 -13.24 -5.65
N SER A 100 -13.72 -12.02 -5.21
CA SER A 100 -14.66 -10.94 -4.91
C SER A 100 -15.32 -10.38 -6.17
N GLU A 101 -16.21 -9.40 -6.02
CA GLU A 101 -16.87 -8.72 -7.13
C GLU A 101 -15.89 -8.19 -8.19
N HIS A 102 -14.72 -7.69 -7.75
CA HIS A 102 -13.68 -7.13 -8.61
C HIS A 102 -12.57 -8.13 -8.95
N PHE A 103 -12.81 -9.44 -8.80
CA PHE A 103 -11.80 -10.48 -9.07
C PHE A 103 -11.16 -10.37 -10.47
N TYR A 104 -11.88 -9.81 -11.45
CA TYR A 104 -11.39 -9.67 -12.83
C TYR A 104 -10.15 -8.77 -12.94
N VAL A 105 -9.93 -7.89 -11.97
CA VAL A 105 -8.78 -6.98 -11.88
C VAL A 105 -7.45 -7.75 -11.91
N LYS A 106 -7.42 -9.00 -11.41
CA LYS A 106 -6.25 -9.87 -11.48
C LYS A 106 -5.82 -10.19 -12.92
N PHE A 107 -6.78 -10.35 -13.84
CA PHE A 107 -6.47 -10.59 -15.25
C PHE A 107 -5.89 -9.35 -15.92
N ILE A 108 -6.23 -8.15 -15.42
CA ILE A 108 -5.63 -6.90 -15.88
C ILE A 108 -4.21 -6.79 -15.35
N ASN A 109 -4.00 -7.01 -14.03
CA ASN A 109 -2.69 -6.88 -13.41
C ASN A 109 -1.68 -7.91 -13.91
N TRP A 110 -2.04 -9.19 -13.96
CA TRP A 110 -1.14 -10.30 -14.30
C TRP A 110 -1.25 -10.77 -15.75
N GLY A 111 -2.18 -10.23 -16.53
CA GLY A 111 -2.37 -10.58 -17.93
C GLY A 111 -3.10 -11.91 -18.13
N THR A 112 -3.30 -12.24 -19.39
CA THR A 112 -3.90 -13.49 -19.88
C THR A 112 -3.17 -13.94 -21.14
N ILE A 113 -3.53 -15.10 -21.69
CA ILE A 113 -3.02 -15.54 -23.00
C ILE A 113 -3.36 -14.57 -24.15
N TYR A 114 -4.33 -13.67 -23.97
CA TYR A 114 -4.79 -12.72 -25.00
C TYR A 114 -4.37 -11.26 -24.74
N ARG A 115 -3.94 -10.92 -23.52
CA ARG A 115 -3.59 -9.54 -23.13
C ARG A 115 -2.39 -9.53 -22.21
N PRO A 116 -1.37 -8.68 -22.46
CA PRO A 116 -0.23 -8.57 -21.57
C PRO A 116 -0.62 -7.99 -20.20
N PRO A 117 0.17 -8.23 -19.15
CA PRO A 117 -0.03 -7.66 -17.83
C PRO A 117 0.05 -6.13 -17.85
N GLN A 118 -0.84 -5.48 -17.10
CA GLN A 118 -0.80 -4.06 -16.78
C GLN A 118 -0.51 -3.95 -15.28
N GLU A 119 0.76 -4.04 -14.91
CA GLU A 119 1.20 -4.10 -13.51
C GLU A 119 0.92 -2.77 -12.80
N PHE A 120 -0.14 -2.70 -11.99
CA PHE A 120 -0.43 -1.54 -11.14
C PHE A 120 -0.19 -1.82 -9.66
N ILE A 121 -0.23 -3.07 -9.19
CA ILE A 121 -0.05 -3.38 -7.76
C ILE A 121 1.39 -3.07 -7.30
N TYR A 122 2.39 -3.77 -7.84
CA TYR A 122 3.79 -3.54 -7.46
C TYR A 122 4.36 -2.21 -7.98
N ALA A 123 3.86 -1.72 -9.12
CA ALA A 123 4.22 -0.39 -9.61
C ALA A 123 3.79 0.70 -8.63
N THR A 124 2.60 0.58 -8.02
CA THR A 124 2.14 1.53 -7.00
C THR A 124 2.99 1.48 -5.75
N GLY A 125 3.36 0.28 -5.27
CA GLY A 125 4.23 0.15 -4.09
C GLY A 125 5.58 0.87 -4.27
N ARG A 126 6.18 0.78 -5.46
CA ARG A 126 7.43 1.50 -5.79
C ARG A 126 7.25 3.01 -5.87
N GLU A 127 6.13 3.47 -6.40
CA GLU A 127 5.84 4.91 -6.51
C GLU A 127 5.53 5.54 -5.14
N ALA A 128 4.86 4.80 -4.27
CA ALA A 128 4.52 5.24 -2.92
C ALA A 128 5.72 5.27 -1.97
N ASP A 129 6.82 4.56 -2.28
CA ASP A 129 7.95 4.32 -1.38
C ASP A 129 8.47 5.59 -0.68
N ALA A 130 8.68 6.68 -1.44
CA ALA A 130 9.16 7.94 -0.88
C ALA A 130 8.14 8.61 0.06
N GLU A 131 6.85 8.43 -0.16
CA GLU A 131 5.79 8.96 0.72
C GLU A 131 5.63 8.08 1.97
N LEU A 132 5.74 6.76 1.84
CA LEU A 132 5.71 5.84 2.96
C LEU A 132 6.91 6.04 3.89
N GLN A 133 8.10 6.29 3.33
CA GLN A 133 9.30 6.64 4.09
C GLN A 133 9.08 7.93 4.89
N LYS A 134 8.48 8.97 4.30
CA LYS A 134 8.16 10.21 5.03
C LYS A 134 7.18 9.99 6.20
N ILE A 135 6.18 9.14 6.02
CA ILE A 135 5.26 8.77 7.10
C ILE A 135 6.04 8.08 8.23
N ALA A 136 6.91 7.13 7.90
CA ALA A 136 7.75 6.45 8.89
C ALA A 136 8.67 7.42 9.63
N GLU A 137 9.37 8.32 8.90
CA GLU A 137 10.21 9.36 9.49
C GLU A 137 9.43 10.25 10.46
N GLN A 138 8.25 10.71 10.06
CA GLN A 138 7.41 11.57 10.91
C GLN A 138 6.97 10.86 12.18
N GLU A 139 6.56 9.59 12.10
CA GLU A 139 6.09 8.83 13.25
C GLU A 139 7.22 8.45 14.21
N TYR A 140 8.38 8.02 13.70
CA TYR A 140 9.55 7.75 14.54
C TYR A 140 10.07 9.02 15.22
N GLN A 141 10.16 10.13 14.49
CA GLN A 141 10.56 11.41 15.06
C GLN A 141 9.55 11.89 16.12
N SER A 142 8.25 11.77 15.83
CA SER A 142 7.20 12.16 16.77
C SER A 142 7.24 11.34 18.07
N TYR A 143 7.59 10.06 18.00
CA TYR A 143 7.79 9.25 19.20
C TYR A 143 8.98 9.77 20.01
N LEU A 144 10.15 9.91 19.38
CA LEU A 144 11.37 10.38 20.04
C LEU A 144 11.20 11.76 20.69
N ASP A 145 10.56 12.69 19.97
CA ASP A 145 10.27 14.04 20.45
C ASP A 145 9.34 14.06 21.68
N ASN A 146 8.52 13.02 21.88
CA ASN A 146 7.63 12.92 23.02
C ASN A 146 8.25 12.17 24.20
N THR A 147 9.17 11.25 23.93
CA THR A 147 9.80 10.40 24.95
C THR A 147 11.06 11.03 25.56
N LEU A 148 11.84 11.79 24.77
CA LEU A 148 13.14 12.35 25.19
C LEU A 148 13.08 13.78 25.73
N LYS A 149 11.89 14.25 26.16
CA LYS A 149 11.69 15.59 26.75
C LYS A 149 12.25 15.74 28.16
#